data_AF-A0AAD7VX80-F1
#
_entry.id   AF-A0AAD7VX80-F1
#
_cell.length_a   1.000
_cell.length_b   1.000
_cell.length_c   1.000
_cell.angle_alpha   90.00
_cell.angle_beta   90.00
_cell.angle_gamma   90.00
#
_symmetry.space_group_name_H-M   'P 1'
#
loop_
_entity.id
_entity.type
_entity.pdbx_description
1 polymer ?
#
loop_
_entity_poly.entity_id
_entity_poly.type
_entity_poly.pdbx_seq_one_letter_code
_entity_poly.pdbx_strand_id
1 'polypeptide(L)'
;MWAGDVADLLKFLRPLHEGTLVFVASFDDPATKLNDEARAIFEELGSSAVKELGFRDSWVFVGAKGIENKSPFEQRMKNSKNSNKYEGWPESLEMDGCIPLRAAQES
;
A
#
# COMPACT_ATOMS: atom_id res chain seq x y z
N MET A 1 -11.28 -3.19 0.96
CA MET A 1 -11.71 -1.79 1.18
C MET A 1 -12.94 -1.44 0.31
N TRP A 2 -13.76 -2.42 -0.05
CA TRP A 2 -15.03 -2.22 -0.76
C TRP A 2 -16.17 -1.82 0.18
N ALA A 3 -16.31 -2.60 1.26
CA ALA A 3 -17.25 -2.40 2.35
C ALA A 3 -16.48 -2.27 3.68
N GLY A 4 -17.17 -1.79 4.72
CA GLY A 4 -16.58 -1.48 6.02
C GLY A 4 -16.22 0.00 6.16
N ASP A 5 -15.87 0.38 7.39
CA ASP A 5 -15.45 1.73 7.74
C ASP A 5 -13.92 1.84 7.66
N VAL A 6 -13.43 2.89 6.99
CA VAL A 6 -11.99 3.21 6.92
C VAL A 6 -11.40 3.55 8.29
N ALA A 7 -12.25 3.91 9.27
CA ALA A 7 -11.83 4.21 10.64
C ALA A 7 -11.03 3.08 11.30
N ASP A 8 -11.35 1.80 11.03
CA ASP A 8 -10.61 0.67 11.59
C ASP A 8 -9.19 0.57 11.02
N LEU A 9 -9.03 0.85 9.72
CA LEU A 9 -7.71 0.94 9.08
C LEU A 9 -6.90 2.11 9.65
N LEU A 10 -7.52 3.28 9.81
CA LEU A 10 -6.88 4.45 10.41
C LEU A 10 -6.45 4.18 11.85
N LYS A 11 -7.29 3.52 12.65
CA LYS A 11 -6.98 3.12 14.02
C LYS A 11 -5.80 2.15 14.07
N PHE A 12 -5.64 1.30 13.06
CA PHE A 12 -4.51 0.38 12.94
C PHE A 12 -3.21 1.09 12.52
N LEU A 13 -3.28 2.01 11.56
CA LEU A 13 -2.08 2.65 10.98
C LEU A 13 -1.51 3.81 11.81
N ARG A 14 -2.36 4.59 12.51
CA ARG A 14 -1.90 5.75 13.30
C ARG A 14 -0.90 5.42 14.43
N PRO A 15 -1.06 4.33 15.22
CA PRO A 15 -0.16 4.04 16.34
C PRO A 15 1.14 3.32 15.92
N LEU A 16 1.44 3.20 14.61
CA LEU A 16 2.67 2.55 14.17
C LEU A 16 3.91 3.30 14.68
N HIS A 17 4.84 2.54 15.27
CA HIS A 17 6.10 3.08 15.76
C HIS A 17 7.12 3.25 14.63
N GLU A 18 7.99 4.24 14.78
CA GLU A 18 9.16 4.46 13.92
C GLU A 18 9.95 3.16 13.67
N GLY A 19 10.31 2.89 12.42
CA GLY A 19 11.00 1.67 12.01
C GLY A 19 10.11 0.44 11.79
N THR A 20 8.80 0.52 12.05
CA THR A 20 7.87 -0.57 11.73
C THR A 20 7.78 -0.76 10.22
N LEU A 21 8.03 -1.99 9.76
CA LEU A 21 7.76 -2.39 8.37
C LEU A 21 6.27 -2.66 8.17
N VAL A 22 5.73 -2.18 7.05
CA VAL A 22 4.30 -2.32 6.71
C VAL A 22 4.18 -3.05 5.38
N PHE A 23 3.66 -4.27 5.42
CA PHE A 23 3.39 -5.08 4.24
C PHE A 23 1.91 -4.98 3.89
N VAL A 24 1.63 -4.63 2.62
CA VAL A 24 0.28 -4.43 2.11
C VAL A 24 0.09 -5.24 0.85
N ALA A 25 -1.03 -5.97 0.78
CA ALA A 25 -1.49 -6.65 -0.42
C ALA A 25 -2.99 -6.41 -0.58
N SER A 26 -3.40 -5.95 -1.76
CA SER A 26 -4.80 -5.76 -2.10
C SER A 26 -5.50 -7.11 -2.30
N PHE A 27 -6.79 -7.18 -1.95
CA PHE A 27 -7.66 -8.28 -2.35
C PHE A 27 -9.02 -7.73 -2.81
N ASP A 28 -9.45 -8.16 -4.00
CA ASP A 28 -10.63 -7.66 -4.75
C ASP A 28 -10.60 -6.15 -5.04
N ASP A 29 -10.83 -5.31 -4.03
CA ASP A 29 -10.84 -3.85 -4.17
C ASP A 29 -10.18 -3.14 -2.97
N PRO A 30 -9.02 -2.47 -3.20
CA PRO A 30 -8.32 -1.72 -2.17
C PRO A 30 -8.75 -0.25 -2.07
N ALA A 31 -9.55 0.29 -3.00
CA ALA A 31 -9.66 1.73 -3.18
C ALA A 31 -11.00 2.37 -2.80
N THR A 32 -12.14 1.67 -2.90
CA THR A 32 -13.48 2.31 -2.86
C THR A 32 -13.76 3.10 -1.60
N LYS A 33 -13.32 2.63 -0.43
CA LYS A 33 -13.47 3.33 0.86
C LYS A 33 -12.19 4.04 1.32
N LEU A 34 -11.11 3.99 0.55
CA LEU A 34 -9.84 4.59 0.92
C LEU A 34 -9.91 6.12 0.75
N ASN A 35 -9.96 6.83 1.88
CA ASN A 35 -10.06 8.28 1.92
C ASN A 35 -8.69 8.98 1.89
N ASP A 36 -8.71 10.31 1.78
CA ASP A 36 -7.49 11.11 1.67
C ASP A 36 -6.55 10.96 2.86
N GLU A 37 -7.09 10.78 4.07
CA GLU A 37 -6.27 10.56 5.27
C GLU A 37 -5.52 9.23 5.20
N ALA A 38 -6.20 8.13 4.85
CA ALA A 38 -5.56 6.83 4.72
C ALA A 38 -4.53 6.84 3.59
N ARG A 39 -4.81 7.54 2.48
CA ARG A 39 -3.86 7.73 1.38
C ARG A 39 -2.63 8.50 1.85
N ALA A 40 -2.80 9.60 2.58
CA ALA A 40 -1.70 10.38 3.13
C ALA A 40 -0.81 9.55 4.07
N ILE A 41 -1.39 8.71 4.92
CA ILE A 41 -0.60 7.82 5.78
C ILE A 41 0.22 6.82 4.94
N PHE A 42 -0.35 6.23 3.89
CA PHE A 42 0.42 5.35 3.01
C PHE A 42 1.52 6.09 2.24
N GLU A 43 1.31 7.35 1.87
CA GLU A 43 2.39 8.19 1.32
C GLU A 43 3.51 8.41 2.32
N GLU A 44 3.19 8.71 3.59
CA GLU A 44 4.17 8.84 4.67
C GLU A 44 4.94 7.52 4.92
N LEU A 45 4.30 6.38 4.65
CA LEU A 45 4.95 5.07 4.70
C LEU A 45 5.82 4.77 3.46
N GLY A 46 5.83 5.65 2.47
CA GLY A 46 6.67 5.58 1.27
C GLY A 46 5.94 5.19 -0.02
N SER A 47 4.60 5.10 -0.03
CA SER A 47 3.85 4.76 -1.24
C SER A 47 3.81 5.92 -2.23
N SER A 48 4.03 5.61 -3.50
CA SER A 48 3.85 6.50 -4.64
C SER A 48 2.55 6.23 -5.39
N ALA A 49 2.09 4.98 -5.40
CA ALA A 49 0.92 4.55 -6.16
C ALA A 49 -0.42 4.83 -5.45
N VAL A 50 -0.41 4.97 -4.11
CA VAL A 50 -1.64 5.09 -3.31
C VAL A 50 -2.49 6.31 -3.67
N LYS A 51 -1.91 7.39 -4.18
CA LYS A 51 -2.67 8.57 -4.64
C LYS A 51 -3.65 8.23 -5.75
N GLU A 52 -3.21 7.40 -6.67
CA GLU A 52 -3.94 7.09 -7.88
C GLU A 52 -4.64 5.72 -7.80
N LEU A 53 -4.49 5.00 -6.69
CA LEU A 53 -5.06 3.68 -6.49
C LEU A 53 -6.59 3.72 -6.65
N GLY A 54 -7.08 2.96 -7.63
CA GLY A 54 -8.46 2.96 -8.08
C GLY A 54 -9.17 1.63 -7.86
N PHE A 55 -10.46 1.61 -8.21
CA PHE A 55 -11.34 0.47 -8.03
C PHE A 55 -10.77 -0.81 -8.67
N ARG A 56 -10.54 -1.82 -7.83
CA ARG A 56 -9.97 -3.14 -8.20
C ARG A 56 -8.57 -3.11 -8.83
N ASP A 57 -7.81 -2.04 -8.65
CA ASP A 57 -6.38 -2.11 -8.96
C ASP A 57 -5.73 -3.21 -8.09
N SER A 58 -4.87 -4.03 -8.70
CA SER A 58 -3.96 -4.88 -7.92
C SER A 58 -2.83 -4.01 -7.38
N TRP A 59 -2.50 -4.14 -6.09
CA TRP A 59 -1.45 -3.37 -5.45
C TRP A 59 -0.75 -4.19 -4.37
N VAL A 60 0.57 -4.22 -4.45
CA VAL A 60 1.46 -4.76 -3.40
C VAL A 60 2.48 -3.68 -3.04
N PHE A 61 2.71 -3.51 -1.74
CA PHE A 61 3.53 -2.44 -1.22
C PHE A 61 4.20 -2.88 0.07
N VAL A 62 5.48 -2.56 0.20
CA VAL A 62 6.20 -2.65 1.48
C VAL A 62 6.75 -1.28 1.81
N GLY A 63 6.27 -0.71 2.91
CA GLY A 63 6.70 0.59 3.42
C GLY A 63 7.34 0.49 4.79
N ALA A 64 7.73 1.64 5.34
CA ALA A 64 8.19 1.75 6.71
C ALA A 64 7.76 3.08 7.34
N LYS A 65 7.38 3.06 8.63
CA LYS A 65 7.17 4.31 9.36
C LYS A 65 8.51 5.00 9.58
N GLY A 66 8.60 6.27 9.19
CA GLY A 66 9.84 7.05 9.25
C GLY A 66 10.73 6.97 8.02
N ILE A 67 10.23 6.42 6.91
CA ILE A 67 10.99 6.41 5.66
C ILE A 67 11.12 7.84 5.11
N GLU A 68 12.34 8.23 4.73
CA GLU A 68 12.57 9.57 4.16
C GLU A 68 12.25 9.65 2.66
N ASN A 69 12.31 8.51 1.97
CA ASN A 69 12.16 8.40 0.52
C ASN A 69 10.99 7.47 0.16
N LYS A 70 10.62 7.46 -1.12
CA LYS A 70 9.66 6.48 -1.64
C LYS A 70 10.23 5.06 -1.49
N SER A 71 9.36 4.11 -1.17
CA SER A 71 9.78 2.72 -1.10
C SER A 71 10.15 2.20 -2.50
N PRO A 72 11.26 1.46 -2.65
CA PRO A 72 11.54 0.73 -3.89
C PRO A 72 10.67 -0.52 -4.05
N PHE A 73 9.91 -0.91 -3.01
CA PHE A 73 9.08 -2.11 -2.97
C PHE A 73 7.61 -1.73 -3.15
N GLU A 74 7.22 -1.40 -4.37
CA GLU A 74 5.83 -1.11 -4.72
C GLU A 74 5.52 -1.53 -6.16
N GLN A 75 4.41 -2.23 -6.36
CA GLN A 75 3.86 -2.51 -7.68
C GLN A 75 2.35 -2.28 -7.70
N ARG A 76 1.85 -1.75 -8.81
CA ARG A 76 0.42 -1.53 -9.06
C ARG A 76 0.09 -1.95 -10.49
N MET A 77 -1.03 -2.65 -10.65
CA MET A 77 -1.63 -2.92 -11.95
C MET A 77 -3.03 -2.32 -11.98
N LYS A 78 -3.22 -1.36 -12.89
CA LYS A 78 -4.48 -0.65 -13.02
C LYS A 78 -5.56 -1.57 -13.61
N ASN A 79 -6.74 -1.57 -13.00
CA ASN A 79 -7.92 -2.20 -13.55
C ASN A 79 -8.32 -1.52 -14.87
N SER A 80 -8.32 -2.29 -15.96
CA SER A 80 -8.65 -1.80 -17.30
C SER A 80 -9.26 -2.90 -18.15
N LYS A 81 -10.43 -2.61 -18.75
CA LYS A 81 -11.16 -3.55 -19.63
C LYS A 81 -10.31 -4.10 -20.78
N ASN A 82 -9.28 -3.36 -21.22
CA ASN A 82 -8.48 -3.72 -22.38
C ASN A 82 -7.27 -4.61 -22.03
N SER A 83 -6.87 -4.68 -20.76
CA SER A 83 -5.63 -5.36 -20.34
C SER A 83 -5.81 -6.32 -19.15
N ASN A 84 -7.01 -6.40 -18.59
CA ASN A 84 -7.30 -7.28 -17.47
C ASN A 84 -7.14 -8.76 -17.86
N LYS A 85 -6.50 -9.53 -16.98
CA LYS A 85 -6.36 -10.99 -17.11
C LYS A 85 -7.66 -11.72 -16.77
N TYR A 86 -8.42 -11.20 -15.81
CA TYR A 86 -9.71 -11.75 -15.38
C TYR A 86 -10.85 -10.84 -15.82
N GLU A 87 -12.08 -11.35 -15.78
CA GLU A 87 -13.26 -10.57 -16.13
C GLU A 87 -13.53 -9.45 -15.13
N GLY A 88 -12.93 -8.28 -15.35
CA GLY A 88 -13.08 -7.10 -14.49
C GLY A 88 -12.06 -6.97 -13.36
N TRP A 89 -10.98 -7.76 -13.37
CA TRP A 89 -9.82 -7.61 -12.48
C TRP A 89 -8.48 -7.78 -13.23
N PRO A 90 -7.46 -6.98 -12.89
CA PRO A 90 -6.10 -7.16 -13.39
C PRO A 90 -5.45 -8.44 -12.85
N GLU A 91 -4.27 -8.78 -13.38
CA GLU A 91 -3.49 -9.92 -12.88
C GLU A 91 -3.05 -9.71 -11.42
N SER A 92 -2.85 -10.81 -10.69
CA SER A 92 -2.24 -10.79 -9.36
C SER A 92 -0.78 -10.33 -9.43
N LEU A 93 -0.35 -9.54 -8.45
CA LEU A 93 1.02 -9.06 -8.37
C LEU A 93 1.83 -9.89 -7.38
N GLU A 94 3.09 -10.10 -7.71
CA GLU A 94 4.08 -10.73 -6.86
C GLU A 94 5.30 -9.82 -6.74
N MET A 95 5.87 -9.75 -5.55
CA MET A 95 7.05 -8.95 -5.27
C MET A 95 7.85 -9.60 -4.15
N ASP A 96 9.12 -9.82 -4.41
CA ASP A 96 10.11 -10.29 -3.45
C ASP A 96 11.30 -9.31 -3.41
N GLY A 97 12.14 -9.44 -2.39
CA GLY A 97 13.32 -8.59 -2.25
C GLY A 97 13.98 -8.65 -0.88
N CYS A 98 14.98 -7.78 -0.69
CA CYS A 98 15.78 -7.68 0.53
C CYS A 98 15.61 -6.30 1.15
N ILE A 99 15.01 -6.22 2.33
CA ILE A 99 14.85 -4.96 3.06
C ILE A 99 16.13 -4.69 3.85
N PRO A 100 16.83 -3.56 3.63
CA PRO A 100 17.99 -3.20 4.43
C PRO A 100 17.61 -3.09 5.90
N LEU A 101 18.39 -3.73 6.78
CA LEU A 101 18.21 -3.53 8.21
C LEU A 101 18.57 -2.09 8.56
N ARG A 102 17.73 -1.44 9.38
CA ARG A 102 18.07 -0.14 9.96
C ARG A 102 19.35 -0.32 10.77
N ALA A 103 20.40 0.43 10.45
CA ALA A 103 21.59 0.47 11.30
C ALA A 103 21.14 0.90 12.69
N ALA A 104 21.57 0.17 13.73
CA ALA A 104 21.31 0.59 15.10
C ALA A 104 21.83 2.02 15.25
N GLN A 105 20.96 2.97 15.61
CA GLN A 105 21.44 4.26 16.08
C GLN A 105 22.19 3.97 17.38
N GLU A 106 23.51 4.07 17.36
CA GLU A 106 24.30 4.13 18.59
C GLU A 106 23.78 5.34 19.38
N SER A 107 23.21 5.07 20.55
CA SER A 107 22.73 6.05 21.52
C SER A 107 23.89 6.69 22.29
#